data_AF-B9Z7J2-F1
#
_entry.id   AF-B9Z7J2-F1
#
_cell.length_a   1.000
_cell.length_b   1.000
_cell.length_c   1.000
_cell.angle_alpha   90.00
_cell.angle_beta   90.00
_cell.angle_gamma   90.00
#
_symmetry.space_group_name_H-M   'P 1'
#
loop_
_entity.id
_entity.type
_entity.pdbx_description
1 polymer ?
#
loop_
_entity_poly.entity_id
_entity_poly.type
_entity_poly.pdbx_seq_one_letter_code
_entity_poly.pdbx_strand_id
1 'polypeptide(L)'
;MIELPRSLTLPSANALRLFNAFRGTIVLVLLLVSQLHGFDGEPLLVAGPAFYSWVLTYSILIGLWLSLGRGPLAHGVQVTLGVSVDIVMIVALMALNGGVKSGYGVLLLPYLAVAGLLASGRYALFYAALASLALLGVTLYDILALNGTTGELVQAALLASAGFVTSVTTHQLARVARESEQLAAARGSEIAQLNRLNELALQSLREAVLVLDQEGRVRQFNDAATRHFALVERGKLLPELAAPVARWRQDGCPLLARPVQLNAQPQALIGRMVPLLTGDTPTLLLFLRETRELAEEARQLKLAALGRLTANIAHEIRNPLAAISHAAELLGEDAVDPSARRLTAMVRDNTRRIDRLVEEVLALNRRDRVRPEVLRPATVLTELVEQFVLGEAAAAGRIVTTFNSPRAMIFDRGHLAQILGNLLANGWRYCQRHTGSLRIEVDESESALLIDVVDDGPGVGAEHQSHLFEPFYTTESSGTGLGLYIARELAEANDALLAYLSPGGRFRLYCRKAYD
;
A
#
# COMPACT_ATOMS: atom_id res chain seq x y z
N MET A 1 2.19 -1.83 26.34
CA MET A 1 2.44 -0.67 27.22
C MET A 1 2.36 0.56 26.35
N ILE A 2 1.19 1.22 26.33
CA ILE A 2 0.94 2.38 25.46
C ILE A 2 1.40 3.60 26.24
N GLU A 3 2.55 4.17 25.87
CA GLU A 3 2.99 5.45 26.40
C GLU A 3 2.00 6.53 25.95
N LEU A 4 1.20 7.05 26.90
CA LEU A 4 0.40 8.23 26.66
C LEU A 4 1.32 9.42 26.32
N PRO A 5 0.94 10.28 25.36
CA PRO A 5 1.75 11.43 25.01
C PRO A 5 1.85 12.37 26.22
N ARG A 6 3.08 12.68 26.63
CA ARG A 6 3.39 13.77 27.55
C ARG A 6 2.71 15.02 27.00
N SER A 7 1.68 15.49 27.70
CA SER A 7 1.02 16.76 27.43
C SER A 7 2.06 17.83 27.12
N LEU A 8 1.82 18.62 26.06
CA LEU A 8 2.51 19.88 25.76
C LEU A 8 2.31 20.87 26.92
N THR A 9 2.98 20.61 28.04
CA THR A 9 3.46 21.69 28.89
C THR A 9 4.58 22.34 28.10
N LEU A 10 4.55 23.66 27.92
CA LEU A 10 5.78 24.42 27.66
C LEU A 10 6.89 23.75 28.49
N PRO A 11 8.04 23.39 27.90
CA PRO A 11 9.12 22.74 28.63
C PRO A 11 9.27 23.48 29.96
N SER A 12 9.28 22.78 31.08
CA SER A 12 9.31 23.36 32.43
C SER A 12 10.31 24.52 32.55
N ALA A 13 11.44 24.42 31.84
CA ALA A 13 12.45 25.47 31.70
C ALA A 13 11.94 26.76 31.01
N ASN A 14 11.13 26.66 29.95
CA ASN A 14 10.57 27.81 29.23
C ASN A 14 9.51 28.55 30.05
N ALA A 15 8.69 27.83 30.82
CA ALA A 15 7.72 28.42 31.74
C ALA A 15 8.40 29.26 32.85
N LEU A 16 9.46 28.72 33.47
CA LEU A 16 10.24 29.44 34.48
C LEU A 16 11.00 30.64 33.92
N ARG A 17 11.53 30.54 32.70
CA ARG A 17 12.18 31.66 32.02
C ARG A 17 11.20 32.80 31.75
N LEU A 18 10.01 32.48 31.25
CA LEU A 18 8.96 33.47 31.01
C LEU A 18 8.52 34.14 32.33
N PHE A 19 8.40 33.37 33.41
CA PHE A 19 8.06 33.88 34.72
C PHE A 19 9.13 34.82 35.30
N ASN A 20 10.40 34.45 35.20
CA ASN A 20 11.50 35.31 35.64
C ASN A 20 11.67 36.55 34.75
N ALA A 21 11.43 36.43 33.44
CA ALA A 21 11.38 37.59 32.55
C ALA A 21 10.28 38.56 32.98
N PHE A 22 9.08 38.04 33.28
CA PHE A 22 7.97 38.85 33.79
C PHE A 22 8.30 39.56 35.11
N ARG A 23 8.91 38.87 36.09
CA ARG A 23 9.40 39.49 37.34
C ARG A 23 10.39 40.63 37.06
N GLY A 24 11.36 40.40 36.19
CA GLY A 24 12.34 41.40 35.77
C GLY A 24 11.68 42.60 35.09
N THR A 25 10.68 42.37 34.23
CA THR A 25 9.91 43.45 33.60
C THR A 25 9.17 44.30 34.63
N ILE A 26 8.53 43.71 35.64
CA ILE A 26 7.87 44.48 36.70
C ILE A 26 8.86 45.36 37.45
N VAL A 27 10.02 44.81 37.85
CA VAL A 27 11.06 45.58 38.54
C VAL A 27 11.55 46.74 37.66
N LEU A 28 11.80 46.47 36.38
CA LEU A 28 12.23 47.49 35.42
C LEU A 28 11.17 48.59 35.25
N VAL A 29 9.89 48.22 35.12
CA VAL A 29 8.78 49.17 35.00
C VAL A 29 8.67 50.02 36.27
N LEU A 30 8.74 49.42 37.46
CA LEU A 30 8.69 50.17 38.72
C LEU A 30 9.88 51.13 38.87
N LEU A 31 11.08 50.69 38.48
CA LEU A 31 12.26 51.55 38.43
C LEU A 31 12.08 52.70 37.44
N LEU A 32 11.55 52.45 36.24
CA LEU A 32 11.31 53.50 35.26
C LEU A 32 10.27 54.51 35.77
N VAL A 33 9.14 54.02 36.29
CA VAL A 33 8.06 54.86 36.84
C VAL A 33 8.55 55.70 38.02
N SER A 34 9.47 55.18 38.84
CA SER A 34 10.09 55.96 39.93
C SER A 34 10.89 57.19 39.48
N GLN A 35 11.32 57.23 38.21
CA GLN A 35 12.05 58.37 37.65
C GLN A 35 11.12 59.39 36.97
N LEU A 36 9.84 59.05 36.77
CA LEU A 36 8.89 59.90 36.07
C LEU A 36 8.17 60.84 37.05
N HIS A 37 7.91 62.06 36.58
CA HIS A 37 7.13 63.07 37.30
C HIS A 37 5.83 63.34 36.54
N GLY A 38 4.75 63.57 37.28
CA GLY A 38 3.45 63.95 36.74
C GLY A 38 3.48 65.37 36.15
N PHE A 39 2.39 65.75 35.50
CA PHE A 39 2.23 67.10 34.94
C PHE A 39 2.30 68.21 36.00
N ASP A 40 1.94 67.88 37.24
CA ASP A 40 1.98 68.79 38.39
C ASP A 40 3.38 68.86 39.02
N GLY A 41 4.39 68.18 38.45
CA GLY A 41 5.78 68.15 38.94
C GLY A 41 6.04 67.18 40.09
N GLU A 42 5.00 66.57 40.67
CA GLU A 42 5.12 65.54 41.71
C GLU A 42 5.58 64.19 41.12
N PRO A 43 6.43 63.42 41.82
CA PRO A 43 6.85 62.11 41.35
C PRO A 43 5.66 61.15 41.24
N LEU A 44 5.58 60.40 40.14
CA LEU A 44 4.53 59.40 39.92
C LEU A 44 4.58 58.25 40.94
N LEU A 45 5.75 58.02 41.53
CA LEU A 45 5.98 56.98 42.52
C LEU A 45 7.01 57.47 43.53
N VAL A 46 6.63 57.48 44.82
CA VAL A 46 7.50 57.94 45.91
C VAL A 46 8.54 56.85 46.20
N ALA A 47 9.73 56.98 45.61
CA ALA A 47 10.82 56.03 45.77
C ALA A 47 11.81 56.45 46.87
N GLY A 48 11.55 56.02 48.10
CA GLY A 48 12.47 56.21 49.23
C GLY A 48 13.59 55.14 49.32
N PRO A 49 14.51 55.24 50.29
CA PRO A 49 15.56 54.24 50.50
C PRO A 49 15.02 52.81 50.69
N ALA A 50 13.86 52.68 51.33
CA ALA A 50 13.17 51.41 51.50
C ALA A 50 12.75 50.78 50.15
N PHE A 51 12.27 51.58 49.20
CA PHE A 51 11.91 51.11 47.85
C PHE A 51 13.13 50.55 47.10
N TYR A 52 14.26 51.27 47.10
CA TYR A 52 15.48 50.79 46.44
C TYR A 52 16.06 49.54 47.13
N SER A 53 15.96 49.44 48.46
CA SER A 53 16.33 48.22 49.20
C SER A 53 15.46 47.02 48.82
N TRP A 54 14.16 47.26 48.59
CA TRP A 54 13.24 46.25 48.11
C TRP A 54 13.58 45.81 46.69
N VAL A 55 13.84 46.75 45.78
CA VAL A 55 14.25 46.47 44.39
C VAL A 55 15.52 45.61 44.36
N LEU A 56 16.53 45.98 45.16
CA LEU A 56 17.78 45.21 45.26
C LEU A 56 17.52 43.80 45.78
N THR A 57 16.78 43.67 46.88
CA THR A 57 16.44 42.37 47.48
C THR A 57 15.68 41.48 46.51
N TYR A 58 14.67 42.03 45.83
CA TYR A 58 13.87 41.28 44.87
C TYR A 58 14.67 40.90 43.63
N SER A 59 15.56 41.77 43.14
CA SER A 59 16.47 41.47 42.03
C SER A 59 17.45 40.35 42.38
N ILE A 60 17.99 40.33 43.60
CA ILE A 60 18.84 39.24 44.10
C ILE A 60 18.04 37.93 44.17
N LEU A 61 16.80 37.96 44.66
CA LEU A 61 15.92 36.78 44.70
C LEU A 61 15.60 36.25 43.29
N ILE A 62 15.35 37.13 42.32
CA ILE A 62 15.15 36.74 40.91
C ILE A 62 16.42 36.08 40.35
N GLY A 63 17.60 36.66 40.62
CA GLY A 63 18.89 36.09 40.21
C GLY A 63 19.17 34.72 40.83
N LEU A 64 18.86 34.55 42.13
CA LEU A 64 18.96 33.27 42.83
C LEU A 64 18.01 32.23 42.23
N TRP A 65 16.76 32.62 41.94
CA TRP A 65 15.77 31.76 41.28
C TRP A 65 16.20 31.32 39.88
N LEU A 66 16.86 32.19 39.11
CA LEU A 66 17.43 31.83 37.80
C LEU A 66 18.56 30.80 37.92
N SER A 67 19.40 30.92 38.96
CA SER A 67 20.49 29.97 39.25
C SER A 67 19.95 28.61 39.71
N LEU A 68 18.92 28.61 40.57
CA LEU A 68 18.28 27.41 41.09
C LEU A 68 17.39 26.67 40.08
N GLY A 69 17.08 27.27 38.94
CA GLY A 69 16.30 26.63 37.86
C GLY A 69 16.93 25.36 37.26
N ARG A 70 18.19 25.06 37.61
CA ARG A 70 18.92 23.81 37.27
C ARG A 70 19.02 22.82 38.45
N GLY A 71 18.39 23.11 39.59
CA GLY A 71 18.47 22.32 40.81
C GLY A 71 17.57 21.07 40.85
N PRO A 72 17.69 20.24 41.91
CA PRO A 72 17.02 18.93 42.02
C PRO A 72 15.54 19.00 42.43
N LEU A 73 15.01 20.19 42.74
CA LEU A 73 13.62 20.34 43.21
C LEU A 73 12.63 20.07 42.07
N ALA A 74 11.54 19.36 42.40
CA ALA A 74 10.45 19.14 41.48
C ALA A 74 9.86 20.48 40.99
N HIS A 75 9.62 20.57 39.68
CA HIS A 75 9.21 21.80 39.01
C HIS A 75 7.97 22.47 39.64
N GLY A 76 6.98 21.69 40.07
CA GLY A 76 5.80 22.23 40.75
C GLY A 76 6.13 22.94 42.07
N VAL A 77 7.09 22.41 42.84
CA VAL A 77 7.52 23.02 44.12
C VAL A 77 8.26 24.33 43.86
N GLN A 78 9.08 24.39 42.81
CA GLN A 78 9.78 25.61 42.42
C GLN A 78 8.82 26.76 42.09
N VAL A 79 7.78 26.47 41.29
CA VAL A 79 6.77 27.48 40.94
C VAL A 79 5.98 27.93 42.16
N THR A 80 5.57 27.01 43.04
CA THR A 80 4.82 27.35 44.27
C THR A 80 5.62 28.20 45.24
N LEU A 81 6.87 27.82 45.51
CA LEU A 81 7.77 28.62 46.35
C LEU A 81 8.04 29.98 45.72
N GLY A 82 8.27 30.02 44.41
CA GLY A 82 8.44 31.26 43.66
C GLY A 82 7.27 32.20 43.89
N VAL A 83 6.06 31.80 43.48
CA VAL A 83 4.84 32.62 43.58
C VAL A 83 4.58 33.07 45.02
N SER A 84 4.83 32.20 46.01
CA SER A 84 4.64 32.55 47.42
C SER A 84 5.59 33.65 47.88
N VAL A 85 6.87 33.57 47.47
CA VAL A 85 7.86 34.63 47.74
C VAL A 85 7.44 35.95 47.09
N ASP A 86 6.93 35.91 45.87
CA ASP A 86 6.55 37.12 45.14
C ASP A 86 5.33 37.81 45.78
N ILE A 87 4.35 37.03 46.26
CA ILE A 87 3.22 37.55 47.04
C ILE A 87 3.74 38.28 48.29
N VAL A 88 4.65 37.65 49.03
CA VAL A 88 5.25 38.25 50.23
C VAL A 88 6.01 39.52 49.87
N MET A 89 6.79 39.52 48.79
CA MET A 89 7.55 40.70 48.36
C MET A 89 6.63 41.85 47.94
N ILE A 90 5.54 41.61 47.20
CA ILE A 90 4.60 42.66 46.82
C ILE A 90 3.86 43.21 48.04
N VAL A 91 3.44 42.34 48.97
CA VAL A 91 2.81 42.77 50.22
C VAL A 91 3.78 43.57 51.10
N ALA A 92 5.06 43.18 51.15
CA ALA A 92 6.10 43.93 51.84
C ALA A 92 6.35 45.31 51.20
N LEU A 93 6.38 45.39 49.86
CA LEU A 93 6.49 46.66 49.14
C LEU A 93 5.33 47.60 49.49
N MET A 94 4.12 47.07 49.53
CA MET A 94 2.92 47.79 49.92
C MET A 94 2.99 48.29 51.37
N ALA A 95 3.40 47.43 52.31
CA ALA A 95 3.57 47.81 53.72
C ALA A 95 4.59 48.94 53.91
N LEU A 96 5.74 48.85 53.23
CA LEU A 96 6.82 49.84 53.31
C LEU A 96 6.44 51.23 52.76
N ASN A 97 5.41 51.31 51.91
CA ASN A 97 5.01 52.55 51.25
C ASN A 97 3.65 53.07 51.72
N GLY A 98 3.27 52.76 52.96
CA GLY A 98 2.07 53.30 53.60
C GLY A 98 0.82 52.45 53.40
N GLY A 99 0.95 51.13 53.23
CA GLY A 99 -0.17 50.19 53.24
C GLY A 99 -0.96 50.19 51.93
N VAL A 100 -2.21 49.71 51.95
CA VAL A 100 -2.99 49.43 50.73
C VAL A 100 -3.30 50.67 49.88
N LYS A 101 -3.39 51.86 50.49
CA LYS A 101 -3.60 53.13 49.78
C LYS A 101 -2.48 53.51 48.80
N SER A 102 -1.30 52.92 48.96
CA SER A 102 -0.16 53.11 48.06
C SER A 102 -0.39 52.59 46.64
N GLY A 103 -1.40 51.75 46.42
CA GLY A 103 -1.72 51.16 45.12
C GLY A 103 -0.82 49.99 44.71
N TYR A 104 0.29 49.73 45.41
CA TYR A 104 1.19 48.60 45.10
C TYR A 104 0.52 47.23 45.20
N GLY A 105 -0.53 47.10 46.02
CA GLY A 105 -1.32 45.88 46.11
C GLY A 105 -1.95 45.45 44.77
N VAL A 106 -2.23 46.40 43.86
CA VAL A 106 -2.78 46.10 42.52
C VAL A 106 -1.83 45.22 41.70
N LEU A 107 -0.52 45.27 41.95
CA LEU A 107 0.48 44.44 41.28
C LEU A 107 0.32 42.93 41.58
N LEU A 108 -0.42 42.57 42.63
CA LEU A 108 -0.77 41.17 42.90
C LEU A 108 -1.66 40.57 41.78
N LEU A 109 -2.51 41.38 41.13
CA LEU A 109 -3.44 40.87 40.12
C LEU A 109 -2.74 40.28 38.88
N PRO A 110 -1.86 41.01 38.16
CA PRO A 110 -1.14 40.42 37.03
C PRO A 110 -0.22 39.28 37.48
N TYR A 111 0.26 39.30 38.73
CA TYR A 111 1.03 38.20 39.30
C TYR A 111 0.23 36.91 39.47
N LEU A 112 -0.95 37.02 40.08
CA LEU A 112 -1.90 35.93 40.24
C LEU A 112 -2.43 35.43 38.90
N ALA A 113 -2.59 36.31 37.91
CA ALA A 113 -2.92 35.92 36.54
C ALA A 113 -1.83 35.00 35.94
N VAL A 114 -0.58 35.45 35.93
CA VAL A 114 0.53 34.63 35.39
C VAL A 114 0.72 33.34 36.18
N ALA A 115 0.59 33.40 37.51
CA ALA A 115 0.62 32.19 38.35
C ALA A 115 -0.53 31.23 38.00
N GLY A 116 -1.74 31.74 37.75
CA GLY A 116 -2.91 30.97 37.33
C GLY A 116 -2.77 30.32 35.95
N LEU A 117 -2.07 30.98 35.01
CA LEU A 117 -1.73 30.41 33.69
C LEU A 117 -0.75 29.23 33.80
N LEU A 118 0.17 29.28 34.76
CA LEU A 118 1.26 28.30 34.88
C LEU A 118 0.93 27.17 35.86
N ALA A 119 0.11 27.42 36.86
CA ALA A 119 -0.25 26.46 37.89
C ALA A 119 -1.08 25.28 37.38
N SER A 120 -0.94 24.12 38.03
CA SER A 120 -1.97 23.08 37.98
C SER A 120 -3.15 23.55 38.85
N GLY A 121 -4.38 23.39 38.35
CA GLY A 121 -5.56 24.16 38.78
C GLY A 121 -5.85 24.26 40.28
N ARG A 122 -5.45 23.26 41.08
CA ARG A 122 -5.55 23.31 42.54
C ARG A 122 -4.72 24.43 43.20
N TYR A 123 -3.62 24.86 42.58
CA TYR A 123 -2.73 25.86 43.17
C TYR A 123 -3.09 27.30 42.80
N ALA A 124 -3.89 27.53 41.75
CA ALA A 124 -4.33 28.87 41.36
C ALA A 124 -5.14 29.53 42.49
N LEU A 125 -6.12 28.81 43.04
CA LEU A 125 -6.91 29.26 44.19
C LEU A 125 -6.07 29.40 45.46
N PHE A 126 -5.10 28.49 45.66
CA PHE A 126 -4.18 28.55 46.79
C PHE A 126 -3.38 29.87 46.80
N TYR A 127 -2.85 30.32 45.66
CA TYR A 127 -2.10 31.58 45.59
C TYR A 127 -3.00 32.80 45.85
N ALA A 128 -4.24 32.79 45.35
CA ALA A 128 -5.20 33.86 45.63
C ALA A 128 -5.55 33.92 47.14
N ALA A 129 -5.73 32.76 47.78
CA ALA A 129 -5.95 32.68 49.22
C ALA A 129 -4.75 33.16 50.03
N LEU A 130 -3.52 32.76 49.65
CA LEU A 130 -2.29 33.21 50.29
C LEU A 130 -2.11 34.73 50.16
N ALA A 131 -2.33 35.28 48.96
CA ALA A 131 -2.28 36.71 48.71
C ALA A 131 -3.35 37.47 49.51
N SER A 132 -4.57 36.95 49.58
CA SER A 132 -5.65 37.52 50.38
C SER A 132 -5.32 37.51 51.86
N LEU A 133 -4.78 36.41 52.40
CA LEU A 133 -4.39 36.32 53.81
C LEU A 133 -3.25 37.29 54.14
N ALA A 134 -2.23 37.37 53.28
CA ALA A 134 -1.11 38.29 53.47
C ALA A 134 -1.57 39.75 53.40
N LEU A 135 -2.40 40.09 52.41
CA LEU A 135 -2.95 41.43 52.22
C LEU A 135 -3.82 41.86 53.40
N LEU A 136 -4.78 41.02 53.81
CA LEU A 136 -5.68 41.31 54.94
C LEU A 136 -4.95 41.29 56.28
N GLY A 137 -3.94 40.43 56.44
CA GLY A 137 -3.13 40.35 57.66
C GLY A 137 -2.33 41.64 57.90
N VAL A 138 -1.70 42.18 56.86
CA VAL A 138 -0.97 43.45 56.95
C VAL A 138 -1.91 44.62 57.22
N THR A 139 -3.05 44.70 56.53
CA THR A 139 -3.99 45.80 56.80
C THR A 139 -4.62 45.73 58.19
N LEU A 140 -4.93 44.54 58.67
CA LEU A 140 -5.41 44.35 60.03
C LEU A 140 -4.36 44.78 61.06
N TYR A 141 -3.09 44.46 60.82
CA TYR A 141 -1.98 44.91 61.65
C TYR A 141 -1.88 46.44 61.67
N ASP A 142 -1.94 47.11 60.52
CA ASP A 142 -1.88 48.57 60.43
C ASP A 142 -3.04 49.25 61.18
N ILE A 143 -4.26 48.69 61.10
CA ILE A 143 -5.43 49.17 61.85
C ILE A 143 -5.23 48.97 63.36
N LEU A 144 -4.75 47.80 63.80
CA LEU A 144 -4.50 47.51 65.21
C LEU A 144 -3.36 48.36 65.80
N ALA A 145 -2.38 48.72 64.98
CA ALA A 145 -1.28 49.61 65.33
C ALA A 145 -1.69 51.10 65.32
N LEU A 146 -2.97 51.42 65.11
CA LEU A 146 -3.52 52.79 65.02
C LEU A 146 -2.96 53.64 63.87
N ASN A 147 -2.35 53.00 62.86
CA ASN A 147 -1.77 53.66 61.69
C ASN A 147 -2.70 53.64 60.46
N GLY A 148 -3.74 52.79 60.48
CA GLY A 148 -4.66 52.57 59.37
C GLY A 148 -6.10 53.01 59.64
N THR A 149 -6.92 53.00 58.58
CA THR A 149 -8.36 53.34 58.65
C THR A 149 -9.25 52.17 58.25
N THR A 150 -10.51 52.16 58.68
CA THR A 150 -11.48 51.11 58.29
C THR A 150 -11.76 51.08 56.78
N GLY A 151 -11.57 52.20 56.07
CA GLY A 151 -11.65 52.26 54.60
C GLY A 151 -10.56 51.45 53.89
N GLU A 152 -9.37 51.35 54.48
CA GLU A 152 -8.25 50.56 53.93
C GLU A 152 -8.55 49.05 53.99
N LEU A 153 -9.34 48.60 54.98
CA LEU A 153 -9.82 47.21 55.05
C LEU A 153 -10.77 46.87 53.89
N VAL A 154 -11.66 47.79 53.52
CA VAL A 154 -12.57 47.62 52.38
C VAL A 154 -11.78 47.54 51.07
N GLN A 155 -10.78 48.40 50.90
CA GLN A 155 -9.90 48.37 49.72
C GLN A 155 -9.11 47.05 49.64
N ALA A 156 -8.59 46.56 50.76
CA ALA A 156 -7.90 45.26 50.84
C ALA A 156 -8.82 44.09 50.50
N ALA A 157 -10.05 44.10 51.01
CA ALA A 157 -11.06 43.07 50.71
C ALA A 157 -11.47 43.07 49.23
N LEU A 158 -11.65 44.24 48.62
CA LEU A 158 -11.95 44.37 47.19
C LEU A 158 -10.78 43.84 46.34
N LEU A 159 -9.55 44.22 46.67
CA LEU A 159 -8.36 43.74 45.95
C LEU A 159 -8.15 42.23 46.11
N ALA A 160 -8.39 41.68 47.30
CA ALA A 160 -8.40 40.23 47.53
C ALA A 160 -9.45 39.53 46.66
N SER A 161 -10.68 40.07 46.61
CA SER A 161 -11.76 39.53 45.77
C SER A 161 -11.40 39.56 44.28
N ALA A 162 -10.79 40.67 43.82
CA ALA A 162 -10.27 40.80 42.46
C ALA A 162 -9.18 39.74 42.19
N GLY A 163 -8.28 39.48 43.14
CA GLY A 163 -7.27 38.43 43.02
C GLY A 163 -7.87 37.03 42.84
N PHE A 164 -8.96 36.70 43.55
CA PHE A 164 -9.69 35.45 43.34
C PHE A 164 -10.33 35.37 41.95
N VAL A 165 -11.02 36.43 41.52
CA VAL A 165 -11.65 36.50 40.19
C VAL A 165 -10.59 36.35 39.10
N THR A 166 -9.47 37.08 39.20
CA THR A 166 -8.35 36.98 38.26
C THR A 166 -7.78 35.57 38.24
N SER A 167 -7.58 34.93 39.38
CA SER A 167 -7.02 33.57 39.44
C SER A 167 -7.96 32.53 38.80
N VAL A 168 -9.27 32.59 39.11
CA VAL A 168 -10.27 31.67 38.55
C VAL A 168 -10.41 31.84 37.04
N THR A 169 -10.59 33.07 36.57
CA THR A 169 -10.76 33.37 35.13
C THR A 169 -9.52 32.97 34.34
N THR A 170 -8.34 33.31 34.83
CA THR A 170 -7.08 32.98 34.16
C THR A 170 -6.84 31.47 34.14
N HIS A 171 -7.18 30.76 35.22
CA HIS A 171 -7.11 29.31 35.25
C HIS A 171 -8.08 28.66 34.23
N GLN A 172 -9.32 29.14 34.15
CA GLN A 172 -10.30 28.64 33.18
C GLN A 172 -9.84 28.88 31.73
N LEU A 173 -9.32 30.07 31.42
CA LEU A 173 -8.78 30.39 30.10
C LEU A 173 -7.60 29.47 29.75
N ALA A 174 -6.67 29.26 30.68
CA ALA A 174 -5.56 28.33 30.48
C ALA A 174 -6.04 26.89 30.25
N ARG A 175 -7.08 26.45 30.96
CA ARG A 175 -7.67 25.12 30.79
C ARG A 175 -8.26 24.95 29.38
N VAL A 176 -9.12 25.87 28.96
CA VAL A 176 -9.77 25.84 27.64
C VAL A 176 -8.75 25.91 26.51
N ALA A 177 -7.71 26.75 26.64
CA ALA A 177 -6.65 26.86 25.64
C ALA A 177 -5.90 25.53 25.46
N ARG A 178 -5.52 24.87 26.57
CA ARG A 178 -4.82 23.57 26.53
C ARG A 178 -5.70 22.45 25.98
N GLU A 179 -6.97 22.41 26.39
CA GLU A 179 -7.94 21.42 25.88
C GLU A 179 -8.17 21.60 24.37
N SER A 180 -8.27 22.85 23.89
CA SER A 180 -8.39 23.18 22.46
C SER A 180 -7.15 22.77 21.66
N GLU A 181 -5.94 23.05 22.17
CA GLU A 181 -4.69 22.65 21.53
C GLU A 181 -4.56 21.12 21.43
N GLN A 182 -4.88 20.40 22.51
CA GLN A 182 -4.86 18.94 22.52
C GLN A 182 -5.87 18.35 21.53
N LEU A 183 -7.09 18.88 21.50
CA LEU A 183 -8.11 18.45 20.56
C LEU A 183 -7.71 18.75 19.11
N ALA A 184 -7.13 19.92 18.84
CA ALA A 184 -6.63 20.29 17.51
C ALA A 184 -5.49 19.36 17.07
N ALA A 185 -4.56 19.03 17.97
CA ALA A 185 -3.49 18.08 17.70
C ALA A 185 -4.03 16.67 17.42
N ALA A 186 -4.99 16.20 18.21
CA ALA A 186 -5.64 14.90 18.01
C ALA A 186 -6.36 14.82 16.66
N ARG A 187 -7.18 15.83 16.31
CA ARG A 187 -7.86 15.92 15.01
C ARG A 187 -6.86 16.01 13.85
N GLY A 188 -5.78 16.77 14.02
CA GLY A 188 -4.72 16.88 13.01
C GLY A 188 -4.06 15.52 12.72
N SER A 189 -3.77 14.74 13.77
CA SER A 189 -3.23 13.39 13.62
C SER A 189 -4.23 12.42 12.96
N GLU A 190 -5.51 12.49 13.33
CA GLU A 190 -6.56 11.65 12.73
C GLU A 190 -6.73 11.93 11.23
N ILE A 191 -6.77 13.20 10.83
CA ILE A 191 -6.83 13.61 9.41
C ILE A 191 -5.58 13.12 8.67
N ALA A 192 -4.39 13.26 9.26
CA ALA A 192 -3.15 12.77 8.66
C ALA A 192 -3.17 11.24 8.48
N GLN A 193 -3.68 10.50 9.47
CA GLN A 193 -3.82 9.05 9.40
C GLN A 193 -4.82 8.62 8.32
N LEU A 194 -5.99 9.27 8.24
CA LEU A 194 -6.98 8.99 7.19
C LEU A 194 -6.43 9.28 5.79
N ASN A 195 -5.74 10.41 5.59
CA ASN A 195 -5.09 10.72 4.32
C ASN A 195 -4.04 9.66 3.96
N ARG A 196 -3.25 9.20 4.95
CA ARG A 196 -2.25 8.16 4.72
C ARG A 196 -2.88 6.82 4.35
N LEU A 197 -3.97 6.43 5.00
CA LEU A 197 -4.72 5.21 4.66
C LEU A 197 -5.31 5.29 3.25
N ASN A 198 -5.88 6.44 2.88
CA ASN A 198 -6.40 6.67 1.52
C ASN A 198 -5.29 6.57 0.46
N GLU A 199 -4.12 7.15 0.72
CA GLU A 199 -2.95 7.00 -0.16
C GLU A 199 -2.53 5.53 -0.29
N LEU A 200 -2.39 4.81 0.82
CA LEU A 200 -2.01 3.39 0.79
C LEU A 200 -3.05 2.52 0.06
N ALA A 201 -4.34 2.80 0.25
CA ALA A 201 -5.42 2.12 -0.45
C ALA A 201 -5.30 2.32 -1.97
N LEU A 202 -5.12 3.56 -2.43
CA LEU A 202 -4.91 3.87 -3.85
C LEU A 202 -3.64 3.19 -4.41
N GLN A 203 -2.57 3.15 -3.62
CA GLN A 203 -1.31 2.52 -4.01
C GLN A 203 -1.38 0.99 -4.09
N SER A 204 -2.27 0.36 -3.32
CA SER A 204 -2.45 -1.10 -3.33
C SER A 204 -3.18 -1.63 -4.58
N LEU A 205 -3.85 -0.75 -5.34
CA LEU A 205 -4.61 -1.14 -6.52
C LEU A 205 -3.67 -1.53 -7.67
N ARG A 206 -3.99 -2.66 -8.32
CA ARG A 206 -3.27 -3.12 -9.52
C ARG A 206 -3.59 -2.26 -10.74
N GLU A 207 -4.83 -1.76 -10.83
CA GLU A 207 -5.26 -0.86 -11.90
C GLU A 207 -4.55 0.48 -11.78
N ALA A 208 -4.18 1.08 -12.91
CA ALA A 208 -3.72 2.46 -12.94
C ALA A 208 -4.89 3.38 -12.62
N VAL A 209 -4.76 4.14 -11.54
CA VAL A 209 -5.76 5.12 -11.10
C VAL A 209 -5.19 6.52 -11.28
N LEU A 210 -5.91 7.36 -12.02
CA LEU A 210 -5.60 8.78 -12.15
C LEU A 210 -6.82 9.62 -11.77
N VAL A 211 -6.58 10.72 -11.06
CA VAL A 211 -7.57 11.73 -10.71
C VAL A 211 -7.22 12.98 -11.47
N LEU A 212 -8.12 13.44 -12.34
CA LEU A 212 -7.95 14.64 -13.15
C LEU A 212 -8.94 15.72 -12.74
N ASP A 213 -8.54 16.99 -12.84
CA ASP A 213 -9.47 18.12 -12.74
C ASP A 213 -10.27 18.34 -14.04
N GLN A 214 -11.13 19.36 -14.04
CA GLN A 214 -11.96 19.75 -15.18
C GLN A 214 -11.11 20.13 -16.41
N GLU A 215 -9.92 20.69 -16.17
CA GLU A 215 -8.94 21.07 -17.18
C GLU A 215 -8.15 19.87 -17.73
N GLY A 216 -8.24 18.69 -17.08
CA GLY A 216 -7.55 17.47 -17.45
C GLY A 216 -6.17 17.30 -16.82
N ARG A 217 -5.83 18.14 -15.83
CA ARG A 217 -4.55 18.08 -15.12
C ARG A 217 -4.61 17.05 -14.01
N VAL A 218 -3.52 16.33 -13.83
CA VAL A 218 -3.43 15.26 -12.84
C VAL A 218 -3.39 15.84 -11.42
N ARG A 219 -4.38 15.52 -10.59
CA ARG A 219 -4.38 15.82 -9.15
C ARG A 219 -3.71 14.72 -8.33
N GLN A 220 -3.99 13.47 -8.66
CA GLN A 220 -3.49 12.30 -7.93
C GLN A 220 -3.36 11.10 -8.87
N PHE A 221 -2.42 10.21 -8.55
CA PHE A 221 -2.20 8.97 -9.28
C PHE A 221 -1.56 7.94 -8.35
N ASN A 222 -1.66 6.67 -8.71
CA ASN A 222 -0.98 5.58 -8.02
C ASN A 222 0.26 5.09 -8.78
N ASP A 223 1.03 4.20 -8.17
CA ASP A 223 2.28 3.64 -8.72
C ASP A 223 1.97 2.80 -9.97
N ALA A 224 0.81 2.15 -10.04
CA ALA A 224 0.37 1.48 -11.26
C ALA A 224 0.30 2.45 -12.45
N ALA A 225 -0.17 3.69 -12.26
CA ALA A 225 -0.18 4.70 -13.31
C ALA A 225 1.25 5.08 -13.77
N THR A 226 2.24 5.15 -12.87
CA THR A 226 3.63 5.48 -13.26
C THR A 226 4.27 4.43 -14.18
N ARG A 227 3.82 3.17 -14.10
CA ARG A 227 4.29 2.10 -15.00
C ARG A 227 3.82 2.29 -16.44
N HIS A 228 2.65 2.91 -16.63
CA HIS A 228 2.05 3.12 -17.95
C HIS A 228 2.27 4.53 -18.50
N PHE A 229 2.49 5.52 -17.62
CA PHE A 229 2.70 6.93 -17.98
C PHE A 229 4.03 7.42 -17.41
N ALA A 230 5.08 7.45 -18.24
CA ALA A 230 6.44 7.80 -17.81
C ALA A 230 6.61 9.25 -17.34
N LEU A 231 5.73 10.17 -17.79
CA LEU A 231 5.78 11.60 -17.49
C LEU A 231 4.62 12.06 -16.58
N VAL A 232 4.00 11.14 -15.83
CA VAL A 232 2.88 11.50 -14.95
C VAL A 232 3.37 12.31 -13.75
N GLU A 233 2.88 13.55 -13.64
CA GLU A 233 3.19 14.46 -12.55
C GLU A 233 1.96 15.27 -12.16
N ARG A 234 1.88 15.63 -10.86
CA ARG A 234 0.78 16.45 -10.34
C ARG A 234 0.79 17.84 -10.99
N GLY A 235 -0.39 18.32 -11.39
CA GLY A 235 -0.61 19.64 -12.01
C GLY A 235 -0.33 19.70 -13.52
N LYS A 236 0.25 18.64 -14.12
CA LYS A 236 0.51 18.58 -15.56
C LYS A 236 -0.62 17.89 -16.31
N LEU A 237 -0.75 18.22 -17.60
CA LEU A 237 -1.62 17.53 -18.54
C LEU A 237 -0.91 16.29 -19.07
N LEU A 238 -1.64 15.20 -19.26
CA LEU A 238 -1.15 14.00 -19.94
C LEU A 238 -1.61 14.04 -21.40
N PRO A 239 -0.69 14.13 -22.38
CA PRO A 239 -1.04 14.16 -23.81
C PRO A 239 -1.90 12.96 -24.24
N GLU A 240 -1.62 11.78 -23.68
CA GLU A 240 -2.33 10.53 -23.96
C GLU A 240 -3.81 10.57 -23.54
N LEU A 241 -4.14 11.43 -22.56
CA LEU A 241 -5.50 11.60 -22.04
C LEU A 241 -6.20 12.83 -22.63
N ALA A 242 -5.54 13.63 -23.47
CA ALA A 242 -6.09 14.86 -24.01
C ALA A 242 -7.38 14.63 -24.82
N ALA A 243 -7.41 13.64 -25.70
CA ALA A 243 -8.57 13.32 -26.53
C ALA A 243 -9.80 12.83 -25.72
N PRO A 244 -9.70 11.85 -24.81
CA PRO A 244 -10.84 11.44 -23.99
C PRO A 244 -11.32 12.54 -23.03
N VAL A 245 -10.42 13.33 -22.43
CA VAL A 245 -10.81 14.44 -21.56
C VAL A 245 -11.50 15.56 -22.35
N ALA A 246 -11.00 15.90 -23.55
CA ALA A 246 -11.64 16.90 -24.41
C ALA A 246 -13.07 16.50 -24.78
N ARG A 247 -13.30 15.22 -25.12
CA ARG A 247 -14.65 14.69 -25.38
C ARG A 247 -15.57 14.79 -24.16
N TRP A 248 -15.08 14.39 -22.98
CA TRP A 248 -15.85 14.51 -21.73
C TRP A 248 -16.24 15.95 -21.42
N ARG A 249 -15.35 16.91 -21.69
CA ARG A 249 -15.62 18.34 -21.53
C ARG A 249 -16.65 18.85 -22.54
N GLN A 250 -16.53 18.45 -23.82
CA GLN A 250 -17.47 18.83 -24.89
C GLN A 250 -18.90 18.35 -24.59
N ASP A 251 -19.04 17.18 -23.96
CA ASP A 251 -20.34 16.61 -23.58
C ASP A 251 -20.95 17.26 -22.31
N GLY A 252 -20.38 18.36 -21.83
CA GLY A 252 -20.88 19.07 -20.65
C GLY A 252 -20.51 18.40 -19.32
N CYS A 253 -19.42 17.62 -19.28
CA CYS A 253 -18.96 16.90 -18.08
C CYS A 253 -20.05 15.99 -17.47
N PRO A 254 -20.63 15.05 -18.24
CA PRO A 254 -21.69 14.19 -17.75
C PRO A 254 -21.22 13.36 -16.55
N LEU A 255 -22.11 13.10 -15.59
CA LEU A 255 -21.82 12.32 -14.36
C LEU A 255 -21.97 10.80 -14.53
N LEU A 256 -21.96 10.33 -15.78
CA LEU A 256 -22.08 8.92 -16.11
C LEU A 256 -20.71 8.32 -16.42
N ALA A 257 -20.46 7.13 -15.87
CA ALA A 257 -19.23 6.40 -16.16
C ALA A 257 -19.20 5.95 -17.62
N ARG A 258 -18.03 6.02 -18.26
CA ARG A 258 -17.85 5.66 -19.68
C ARG A 258 -16.61 4.79 -19.89
N PRO A 259 -16.65 3.81 -20.80
CA PRO A 259 -15.47 3.07 -21.18
C PRO A 259 -14.48 3.98 -21.91
N VAL A 260 -13.19 3.76 -21.69
CA VAL A 260 -12.10 4.43 -22.38
C VAL A 260 -11.08 3.40 -22.85
N GLN A 261 -10.60 3.58 -24.06
CA GLN A 261 -9.50 2.81 -24.61
C GLN A 261 -8.42 3.78 -25.07
N LEU A 262 -7.18 3.51 -24.66
CA LEU A 262 -6.02 4.35 -24.94
C LEU A 262 -4.98 3.50 -25.65
N ASN A 263 -4.52 3.98 -26.80
CA ASN A 263 -3.35 3.43 -27.46
C ASN A 263 -2.11 4.17 -26.94
N ALA A 264 -1.77 3.93 -25.67
CA ALA A 264 -0.49 4.42 -25.12
C ALA A 264 0.63 3.52 -25.67
N GLN A 265 1.72 4.08 -26.20
CA GLN A 265 2.87 3.24 -26.53
C GLN A 265 3.64 2.92 -25.25
N PRO A 266 3.99 1.64 -24.97
CA PRO A 266 3.98 0.47 -25.88
C PRO A 266 2.74 -0.45 -25.80
N GLN A 267 1.70 -0.13 -25.03
CA GLN A 267 0.61 -1.06 -24.69
C GLN A 267 -0.79 -0.43 -24.72
N ALA A 268 -1.76 -1.13 -25.31
CA ALA A 268 -3.16 -0.69 -25.31
C ALA A 268 -3.81 -0.86 -23.92
N LEU A 269 -4.28 0.26 -23.37
CA LEU A 269 -5.00 0.32 -22.09
C LEU A 269 -6.50 0.38 -22.32
N ILE A 270 -7.26 -0.31 -21.49
CA ILE A 270 -8.71 -0.24 -21.44
C ILE A 270 -9.16 0.04 -20.01
N GLY A 271 -10.27 0.76 -19.86
CA GLY A 271 -10.84 0.98 -18.55
C GLY A 271 -12.04 1.89 -18.57
N ARG A 272 -12.24 2.62 -17.48
CA ARG A 272 -13.41 3.47 -17.29
C ARG A 272 -13.05 4.86 -16.75
N MET A 273 -13.74 5.85 -17.28
CA MET A 273 -13.79 7.21 -16.79
C MET A 273 -15.00 7.33 -15.86
N VAL A 274 -14.77 7.64 -14.59
CA VAL A 274 -15.79 7.86 -13.57
C VAL A 274 -15.74 9.33 -13.18
N PRO A 275 -16.71 10.14 -13.60
CA PRO A 275 -16.83 11.53 -13.17
C PRO A 275 -17.38 11.60 -11.73
N LEU A 276 -16.84 12.50 -10.92
CA LEU A 276 -17.28 12.78 -9.55
C LEU A 276 -17.43 14.30 -9.36
N LEU A 277 -18.36 14.70 -8.50
CA LEU A 277 -18.42 16.06 -7.97
C LEU A 277 -17.65 16.12 -6.64
N THR A 278 -16.54 16.86 -6.65
CA THR A 278 -15.80 17.17 -5.43
C THR A 278 -16.06 18.65 -5.10
N GLY A 279 -17.03 18.90 -4.21
CA GLY A 279 -17.59 20.25 -4.04
C GLY A 279 -18.32 20.70 -5.31
N ASP A 280 -18.02 21.91 -5.79
CA ASP A 280 -18.62 22.48 -7.01
C ASP A 280 -17.79 22.22 -8.28
N THR A 281 -16.67 21.50 -8.18
CA THR A 281 -15.79 21.23 -9.33
C THR A 281 -15.91 19.79 -9.82
N PRO A 282 -16.24 19.56 -11.11
CA PRO A 282 -16.25 18.22 -11.67
C PRO A 282 -14.82 17.69 -11.74
N THR A 283 -14.61 16.51 -11.16
CA THR A 283 -13.35 15.78 -11.12
C THR A 283 -13.54 14.47 -11.88
N LEU A 284 -12.49 13.96 -12.50
CA LEU A 284 -12.57 12.76 -13.31
C LEU A 284 -11.60 11.70 -12.79
N LEU A 285 -12.12 10.56 -12.34
CA LEU A 285 -11.35 9.37 -12.00
C LEU A 285 -11.19 8.48 -13.24
N LEU A 286 -9.97 8.05 -13.54
CA LEU A 286 -9.70 7.06 -14.57
C LEU A 286 -9.16 5.80 -13.89
N PHE A 287 -9.77 4.67 -14.23
CA PHE A 287 -9.26 3.34 -13.94
C PHE A 287 -8.83 2.71 -15.24
N LEU A 288 -7.59 2.26 -15.34
CA LEU A 288 -6.99 1.73 -16.56
C LEU A 288 -6.26 0.42 -16.26
N ARG A 289 -6.37 -0.55 -17.17
CA ARG A 289 -5.64 -1.82 -17.16
C ARG A 289 -5.11 -2.14 -18.54
N GLU A 290 -4.07 -2.96 -18.61
CA GLU A 290 -3.55 -3.46 -19.88
C GLU A 290 -4.52 -4.48 -20.50
N THR A 291 -4.75 -4.37 -21.81
CA THR A 291 -5.64 -5.29 -22.54
C THR A 291 -5.10 -6.73 -22.52
N ARG A 292 -3.78 -6.92 -22.53
CA ARG A 292 -3.12 -8.24 -22.50
C ARG A 292 -3.33 -8.96 -21.17
N GLU A 293 -3.15 -8.25 -20.05
CA GLU A 293 -3.39 -8.83 -18.71
C GLU A 293 -4.83 -9.31 -18.56
N LEU A 294 -5.80 -8.53 -19.05
CA LEU A 294 -7.21 -8.92 -19.04
C LEU A 294 -7.48 -10.13 -19.93
N ALA A 295 -6.86 -10.21 -21.11
CA ALA A 295 -7.00 -11.34 -22.01
C ALA A 295 -6.42 -12.63 -21.38
N GLU A 296 -5.27 -12.54 -20.73
CA GLU A 296 -4.67 -13.68 -20.02
C GLU A 296 -5.50 -14.11 -18.81
N GLU A 297 -6.00 -13.17 -18.00
CA GLU A 297 -6.88 -13.48 -16.88
C GLU A 297 -8.16 -14.17 -17.36
N ALA A 298 -8.76 -13.69 -18.45
CA ALA A 298 -9.92 -14.30 -19.08
C ALA A 298 -9.61 -15.69 -19.65
N ARG A 299 -8.44 -15.88 -20.31
CA ARG A 299 -7.98 -17.18 -20.80
C ARG A 299 -7.81 -18.17 -19.64
N GLN A 300 -7.18 -17.74 -18.54
CA GLN A 300 -6.98 -18.56 -17.34
C GLN A 300 -8.29 -18.92 -16.65
N LEU A 301 -9.23 -17.97 -16.52
CA LEU A 301 -10.57 -18.24 -15.98
C LEU A 301 -11.34 -19.22 -16.87
N LYS A 302 -11.27 -19.05 -18.19
CA LYS A 302 -11.90 -19.95 -19.16
C LYS A 302 -11.34 -21.37 -19.07
N LEU A 303 -10.02 -21.50 -18.98
CA LEU A 303 -9.35 -22.79 -18.79
C LEU A 303 -9.73 -23.42 -17.44
N ALA A 304 -9.66 -22.68 -16.33
CA ALA A 304 -10.00 -23.19 -15.01
C ALA A 304 -11.49 -23.61 -14.89
N ALA A 305 -12.40 -22.86 -15.52
CA ALA A 305 -13.81 -23.21 -15.60
C ALA A 305 -14.01 -24.48 -16.44
N LEU A 306 -13.32 -24.58 -17.57
CA LEU A 306 -13.30 -25.80 -18.39
C LEU A 306 -12.80 -26.98 -17.58
N GLY A 307 -11.78 -26.83 -16.74
CA GLY A 307 -11.18 -27.95 -15.99
C GLY A 307 -12.04 -28.57 -14.94
N ARG A 308 -12.73 -27.73 -14.18
CA ARG A 308 -13.69 -28.21 -13.18
C ARG A 308 -14.87 -28.92 -13.84
N LEU A 309 -15.34 -28.41 -14.98
CA LEU A 309 -16.40 -29.06 -15.76
C LEU A 309 -15.92 -30.37 -16.36
N THR A 310 -14.75 -30.38 -17.03
CA THR A 310 -14.17 -31.57 -17.63
C THR A 310 -13.87 -32.64 -16.59
N ALA A 311 -13.35 -32.31 -15.40
CA ALA A 311 -13.09 -33.28 -14.33
C ALA A 311 -14.34 -34.04 -13.89
N ASN A 312 -15.44 -33.33 -13.68
CA ASN A 312 -16.70 -33.96 -13.28
C ASN A 312 -17.30 -34.77 -14.45
N ILE A 313 -17.33 -34.19 -15.65
CA ILE A 313 -17.85 -34.85 -16.86
C ILE A 313 -17.01 -36.10 -17.21
N ALA A 314 -15.70 -36.06 -17.02
CA ALA A 314 -14.81 -37.19 -17.27
C ALA A 314 -15.15 -38.41 -16.41
N HIS A 315 -15.40 -38.19 -15.12
CA HIS A 315 -15.85 -39.27 -14.23
C HIS A 315 -17.24 -39.80 -14.62
N GLU A 316 -18.15 -38.91 -15.03
CA GLU A 316 -19.49 -39.31 -15.50
C GLU A 316 -19.50 -40.00 -16.86
N ILE A 317 -18.51 -39.76 -17.73
CA ILE A 317 -18.33 -40.42 -19.04
C ILE A 317 -17.59 -41.75 -18.90
N ARG A 318 -16.58 -41.84 -18.02
CA ARG A 318 -15.84 -43.09 -17.78
C ARG A 318 -16.72 -44.23 -17.28
N ASN A 319 -17.70 -43.93 -16.43
CA ASN A 319 -18.62 -44.92 -15.88
C ASN A 319 -19.45 -45.66 -16.95
N PRO A 320 -20.20 -44.98 -17.84
CA PRO A 320 -20.92 -45.65 -18.92
C PRO A 320 -19.97 -46.27 -19.96
N LEU A 321 -18.79 -45.68 -20.22
CA LEU A 321 -17.79 -46.32 -21.09
C LEU A 321 -17.32 -47.66 -20.52
N ALA A 322 -17.00 -47.74 -19.23
CA ALA A 322 -16.60 -48.98 -18.59
C ALA A 322 -17.70 -50.05 -18.70
N ALA A 323 -18.96 -49.67 -18.49
CA ALA A 323 -20.10 -50.57 -18.66
C ALA A 323 -20.26 -51.06 -20.11
N ILE A 324 -20.11 -50.17 -21.10
CA ILE A 324 -20.17 -50.50 -22.53
C ILE A 324 -19.01 -51.43 -22.92
N SER A 325 -17.79 -51.16 -22.41
CA SER A 325 -16.62 -52.02 -22.65
C SER A 325 -16.84 -53.42 -22.11
N HIS A 326 -17.32 -53.53 -20.86
CA HIS A 326 -17.53 -54.80 -20.19
C HIS A 326 -18.66 -55.62 -20.84
N ALA A 327 -19.76 -54.96 -21.24
CA ALA A 327 -20.82 -55.61 -22.00
C ALA A 327 -20.32 -56.11 -23.38
N ALA A 328 -19.49 -55.32 -24.07
CA ALA A 328 -18.89 -55.73 -25.34
C ALA A 328 -17.89 -56.89 -25.17
N GLU A 329 -17.18 -56.95 -24.04
CA GLU A 329 -16.26 -58.04 -23.69
C GLU A 329 -17.03 -59.35 -23.46
N LEU A 330 -18.07 -59.34 -22.61
CA LEU A 330 -18.95 -60.49 -22.38
C LEU A 330 -19.62 -60.99 -23.67
N LEU A 331 -20.15 -60.07 -24.49
CA LEU A 331 -20.72 -60.41 -25.79
C LEU A 331 -19.68 -60.97 -26.77
N GLY A 332 -18.41 -60.60 -26.62
CA GLY A 332 -17.31 -61.09 -27.45
C GLY A 332 -16.85 -62.49 -27.06
N GLU A 333 -16.92 -62.85 -25.77
CA GLU A 333 -16.59 -64.17 -25.25
C GLU A 333 -17.57 -65.24 -25.75
N ASP A 334 -18.87 -64.93 -25.76
CA ASP A 334 -19.94 -65.83 -26.20
C ASP A 334 -20.22 -65.77 -27.72
N ALA A 335 -19.58 -64.84 -28.45
CA ALA A 335 -19.82 -64.68 -29.89
C ALA A 335 -19.19 -65.84 -30.70
N VAL A 336 -20.05 -66.67 -31.29
CA VAL A 336 -19.68 -67.74 -32.24
C VAL A 336 -19.58 -67.21 -33.67
N ASP A 337 -20.34 -66.16 -33.99
CA ASP A 337 -20.37 -65.54 -35.33
C ASP A 337 -19.21 -64.53 -35.54
N PRO A 338 -18.43 -64.65 -36.63
CA PRO A 338 -17.37 -63.70 -36.96
C PRO A 338 -17.83 -62.24 -37.07
N SER A 339 -19.08 -61.98 -37.47
CA SER A 339 -19.59 -60.61 -37.60
C SER A 339 -19.86 -59.98 -36.22
N ALA A 340 -20.42 -60.75 -35.29
CA ALA A 340 -20.62 -60.34 -33.89
C ALA A 340 -19.29 -60.03 -33.18
N ARG A 341 -18.25 -60.86 -33.37
CA ARG A 341 -16.89 -60.60 -32.84
C ARG A 341 -16.29 -59.30 -33.38
N ARG A 342 -16.53 -59.00 -34.67
CA ARG A 342 -16.04 -57.79 -35.29
C ARG A 342 -16.73 -56.55 -34.73
N LEU A 343 -18.04 -56.61 -34.49
CA LEU A 343 -18.82 -55.53 -33.89
C LEU A 343 -18.41 -55.25 -32.43
N THR A 344 -18.24 -56.29 -31.61
CA THR A 344 -17.78 -56.12 -30.22
C THR A 344 -16.35 -55.57 -30.14
N ALA A 345 -15.47 -55.98 -31.05
CA ALA A 345 -14.14 -55.37 -31.20
C ALA A 345 -14.23 -53.87 -31.54
N MET A 346 -15.08 -53.48 -32.50
CA MET A 346 -15.29 -52.07 -32.84
C MET A 346 -15.81 -51.25 -31.67
N VAL A 347 -16.78 -51.76 -30.90
CA VAL A 347 -17.32 -51.07 -29.71
C VAL A 347 -16.21 -50.87 -28.68
N ARG A 348 -15.43 -51.91 -28.39
CA ARG A 348 -14.33 -51.83 -27.42
C ARG A 348 -13.25 -50.82 -27.83
N ASP A 349 -12.89 -50.79 -29.11
CA ASP A 349 -11.90 -49.85 -29.62
C ASP A 349 -12.39 -48.39 -29.57
N ASN A 350 -13.67 -48.15 -29.89
CA ASN A 350 -14.27 -46.82 -29.72
C ASN A 350 -14.34 -46.41 -28.24
N THR A 351 -14.63 -47.35 -27.35
CA THR A 351 -14.69 -47.09 -25.90
C THR A 351 -13.32 -46.65 -25.38
N ARG A 352 -12.25 -47.35 -25.76
CA ARG A 352 -10.86 -46.97 -25.42
C ARG A 352 -10.47 -45.63 -26.02
N ARG A 353 -10.92 -45.33 -27.24
CA ARG A 353 -10.66 -44.04 -27.89
C ARG A 353 -11.30 -42.89 -27.13
N ILE A 354 -12.53 -43.04 -26.68
CA ILE A 354 -13.21 -41.99 -25.89
C ILE A 354 -12.55 -41.83 -24.52
N ASP A 355 -12.11 -42.92 -23.87
CA ASP A 355 -11.41 -42.82 -22.59
C ASP A 355 -10.08 -42.03 -22.72
N ARG A 356 -9.31 -42.28 -23.79
CA ARG A 356 -8.11 -41.47 -24.11
C ARG A 356 -8.44 -40.01 -24.37
N LEU A 357 -9.52 -39.72 -25.10
CA LEU A 357 -9.99 -38.34 -25.31
C LEU A 357 -10.29 -37.64 -23.98
N VAL A 358 -10.95 -38.34 -23.07
CA VAL A 358 -11.24 -37.82 -21.73
C VAL A 358 -9.95 -37.53 -20.96
N GLU A 359 -8.97 -38.43 -21.00
CA GLU A 359 -7.64 -38.23 -20.38
C GLU A 359 -6.89 -37.02 -20.96
N GLU A 360 -6.86 -36.89 -22.29
CA GLU A 360 -6.20 -35.78 -22.98
C GLU A 360 -6.83 -34.43 -22.62
N VAL A 361 -8.16 -34.34 -22.55
CA VAL A 361 -8.85 -33.09 -22.15
C VAL A 361 -8.64 -32.77 -20.67
N LEU A 362 -8.53 -33.79 -19.80
CA LEU A 362 -8.16 -33.57 -18.39
C LEU A 362 -6.72 -33.10 -18.22
N ALA A 363 -5.80 -33.63 -19.03
CA ALA A 363 -4.39 -33.24 -19.00
C ALA A 363 -4.20 -31.76 -19.36
N LEU A 364 -5.00 -31.22 -20.29
CA LEU A 364 -5.02 -29.78 -20.64
C LEU A 364 -5.33 -28.86 -19.45
N ASN A 365 -5.96 -29.37 -18.38
CA ASN A 365 -6.38 -28.56 -17.25
C ASN A 365 -5.59 -28.75 -15.97
N ARG A 366 -4.74 -29.77 -15.90
CA ARG A 366 -3.75 -29.81 -14.85
C ARG A 366 -2.73 -28.73 -15.16
N ARG A 367 -2.80 -27.64 -14.40
CA ARG A 367 -1.64 -26.78 -14.16
C ARG A 367 -0.57 -27.64 -13.50
N ASP A 368 0.19 -28.39 -14.30
CA ASP A 368 1.54 -28.70 -13.87
C ASP A 368 2.28 -27.37 -13.93
N ARG A 369 2.61 -26.85 -12.74
CA ARG A 369 3.58 -25.77 -12.65
C ARG A 369 4.80 -26.27 -13.39
N VAL A 370 5.16 -25.61 -14.48
CA VAL A 370 6.37 -25.89 -15.25
C VAL A 370 7.52 -26.01 -14.25
N ARG A 371 8.20 -27.16 -14.27
CA ARG A 371 9.38 -27.44 -13.46
C ARG A 371 10.57 -27.39 -14.41
N PRO A 372 11.08 -26.19 -14.72
CA PRO A 372 12.19 -26.06 -15.66
C PRO A 372 13.43 -26.73 -15.07
N GLU A 373 14.01 -27.64 -15.85
CA GLU A 373 15.25 -28.34 -15.51
C GLU A 373 16.30 -28.07 -16.60
N VAL A 374 17.59 -28.14 -16.23
CA VAL A 374 18.68 -28.08 -17.20
C VAL A 374 18.84 -29.48 -17.80
N LEU A 375 18.41 -29.66 -19.04
CA LEU A 375 18.40 -30.93 -19.74
C LEU A 375 19.49 -30.97 -20.81
N ARG A 376 20.21 -32.08 -20.88
CA ARG A 376 21.10 -32.38 -22.02
C ARG A 376 20.30 -33.11 -23.10
N PRO A 377 20.13 -32.54 -24.31
CA PRO A 377 19.29 -33.10 -25.37
C PRO A 377 19.66 -34.54 -25.71
N ALA A 378 20.96 -34.85 -25.81
CA ALA A 378 21.45 -36.19 -26.11
C ALA A 378 20.95 -37.24 -25.11
N THR A 379 20.98 -36.93 -23.80
CA THR A 379 20.54 -37.88 -22.77
C THR A 379 19.02 -38.03 -22.78
N VAL A 380 18.29 -36.90 -22.73
CA VAL A 380 16.83 -36.95 -22.57
C VAL A 380 16.13 -37.48 -23.82
N LEU A 381 16.59 -37.13 -25.03
CA LEU A 381 15.93 -37.58 -26.26
C LEU A 381 16.21 -39.06 -26.53
N THR A 382 17.40 -39.58 -26.20
CA THR A 382 17.66 -41.02 -26.27
C THR A 382 16.75 -41.81 -25.34
N GLU A 383 16.62 -41.38 -24.08
CA GLU A 383 15.70 -42.01 -23.11
C GLU A 383 14.24 -41.99 -23.59
N LEU A 384 13.78 -40.88 -24.19
CA LEU A 384 12.42 -40.76 -24.72
C LEU A 384 12.19 -41.64 -25.96
N VAL A 385 13.18 -41.76 -26.84
CA VAL A 385 13.12 -42.66 -28.01
C VAL A 385 13.06 -44.11 -27.55
N GLU A 386 13.87 -44.51 -26.57
CA GLU A 386 13.83 -45.85 -25.99
C GLU A 386 12.45 -46.17 -25.38
N GLN A 387 11.87 -45.22 -24.63
CA GLN A 387 10.50 -45.36 -24.10
C GLN A 387 9.45 -45.50 -25.20
N PHE A 388 9.56 -44.74 -26.29
CA PHE A 388 8.66 -44.85 -27.42
C PHE A 388 8.76 -46.23 -28.09
N VAL A 389 9.97 -46.74 -28.30
CA VAL A 389 10.21 -48.06 -28.91
C VAL A 389 9.68 -49.20 -28.04
N LEU A 390 9.70 -49.07 -26.70
CA LEU A 390 9.07 -50.05 -25.80
C LEU A 390 7.55 -50.15 -26.03
N GLY A 391 6.89 -49.04 -26.34
CA GLY A 391 5.46 -49.01 -26.67
C GLY A 391 5.15 -49.44 -28.11
N GLU A 392 6.07 -49.16 -29.03
CA GLU A 392 5.92 -49.41 -30.47
C GLU A 392 7.14 -50.21 -30.98
N ALA A 393 7.18 -51.51 -30.70
CA ALA A 393 8.32 -52.37 -31.02
C ALA A 393 8.69 -52.37 -32.52
N ALA A 394 7.73 -52.07 -33.41
CA ALA A 394 7.96 -51.96 -34.85
C ALA A 394 8.87 -50.77 -35.24
N ALA A 395 9.02 -49.78 -34.35
CA ALA A 395 9.90 -48.62 -34.53
C ALA A 395 11.37 -48.91 -34.17
N ALA A 396 11.66 -50.06 -33.55
CA ALA A 396 13.00 -50.43 -33.13
C ALA A 396 14.01 -50.39 -34.29
N GLY A 397 15.11 -49.67 -34.09
CA GLY A 397 16.19 -49.52 -35.07
C GLY A 397 15.85 -48.69 -36.31
N ARG A 398 14.69 -48.00 -36.34
CA ARG A 398 14.24 -47.21 -37.49
C ARG A 398 14.25 -45.70 -37.26
N ILE A 399 14.27 -45.27 -36.01
CA ILE A 399 14.41 -43.87 -35.61
C ILE A 399 15.89 -43.53 -35.56
N VAL A 400 16.31 -42.47 -36.26
CA VAL A 400 17.70 -42.00 -36.26
C VAL A 400 17.79 -40.68 -35.50
N THR A 401 18.66 -40.61 -34.49
CA THR A 401 18.91 -39.40 -33.69
C THR A 401 20.27 -38.81 -34.02
N THR A 402 20.30 -37.54 -34.42
CA THR A 402 21.52 -36.79 -34.72
C THR A 402 21.66 -35.62 -33.76
N PHE A 403 22.80 -35.51 -33.07
CA PHE A 403 23.07 -34.43 -32.12
C PHE A 403 24.25 -33.59 -32.61
N ASN A 404 23.98 -32.41 -33.14
CA ASN A 404 24.99 -31.50 -33.66
C ASN A 404 25.42 -30.41 -32.66
N SER A 405 24.73 -30.30 -31.51
CA SER A 405 25.12 -29.41 -30.41
C SER A 405 25.16 -30.15 -29.06
N PRO A 406 26.21 -29.94 -28.23
CA PRO A 406 26.28 -30.47 -26.87
C PRO A 406 25.59 -29.58 -25.83
N ARG A 407 25.03 -28.41 -26.22
CA ARG A 407 24.47 -27.44 -25.28
C ARG A 407 23.24 -27.98 -24.55
N ALA A 408 23.13 -27.63 -23.28
CA ALA A 408 21.95 -27.90 -22.48
C ALA A 408 20.83 -26.88 -22.78
N MET A 409 19.58 -27.29 -22.52
CA MET A 409 18.39 -26.46 -22.63
C MET A 409 17.68 -26.38 -21.28
N ILE A 410 16.91 -25.31 -21.07
CA ILE A 410 16.04 -25.19 -19.90
C ILE A 410 14.63 -25.59 -20.34
N PHE A 411 14.11 -26.69 -19.80
CA PHE A 411 12.80 -27.21 -20.18
C PHE A 411 12.24 -28.15 -19.11
N ASP A 412 10.92 -28.26 -19.00
CA ASP A 412 10.27 -29.27 -18.16
C ASP A 412 10.35 -30.66 -18.81
N ARG A 413 11.00 -31.61 -18.14
CA ARG A 413 11.24 -32.96 -18.66
C ARG A 413 9.94 -33.70 -19.01
N GLY A 414 8.87 -33.54 -18.24
CA GLY A 414 7.58 -34.17 -18.49
C GLY A 414 6.88 -33.56 -19.70
N HIS A 415 6.90 -32.23 -19.81
CA HIS A 415 6.34 -31.53 -20.97
C HIS A 415 7.09 -31.94 -22.25
N LEU A 416 8.43 -32.03 -22.21
CA LEU A 416 9.21 -32.47 -23.35
C LEU A 416 8.84 -33.90 -23.77
N ALA A 417 8.71 -34.82 -22.81
CA ALA A 417 8.31 -36.19 -23.08
C ALA A 417 6.97 -36.27 -23.83
N GLN A 418 6.00 -35.46 -23.40
CA GLN A 418 4.66 -35.44 -24.00
C GLN A 418 4.65 -34.79 -25.40
N ILE A 419 5.39 -33.68 -25.59
CA ILE A 419 5.58 -33.04 -26.89
C ILE A 419 6.21 -34.05 -27.87
N LEU A 420 7.34 -34.64 -27.50
CA LEU A 420 8.07 -35.58 -28.35
C LEU A 420 7.25 -36.84 -28.60
N GLY A 421 6.55 -37.37 -27.61
CA GLY A 421 5.65 -38.52 -27.79
C GLY A 421 4.58 -38.26 -28.86
N ASN A 422 3.96 -37.08 -28.84
CA ASN A 422 2.96 -36.69 -29.86
C ASN A 422 3.58 -36.53 -31.24
N LEU A 423 4.75 -35.88 -31.34
CA LEU A 423 5.44 -35.69 -32.61
C LEU A 423 5.95 -37.02 -33.20
N LEU A 424 6.51 -37.91 -32.37
CA LEU A 424 6.99 -39.23 -32.78
C LEU A 424 5.84 -40.15 -33.18
N ALA A 425 4.72 -40.14 -32.44
CA ALA A 425 3.54 -40.91 -32.81
C ALA A 425 2.97 -40.46 -34.17
N ASN A 426 2.93 -39.15 -34.43
CA ASN A 426 2.50 -38.61 -35.72
C ASN A 426 3.50 -38.96 -36.83
N GLY A 427 4.79 -38.71 -36.61
CA GLY A 427 5.83 -39.03 -37.58
C GLY A 427 5.86 -40.52 -37.94
N TRP A 428 5.78 -41.40 -36.94
CA TRP A 428 5.72 -42.85 -37.16
C TRP A 428 4.48 -43.30 -37.95
N ARG A 429 3.35 -42.62 -37.74
CA ARG A 429 2.10 -42.90 -38.45
C ARG A 429 2.18 -42.61 -39.93
N TYR A 430 2.84 -41.51 -40.32
CA TYR A 430 2.86 -41.03 -41.71
C TYR A 430 4.15 -41.36 -42.49
N CYS A 431 5.20 -41.80 -41.81
CA CYS A 431 6.46 -42.20 -42.46
C CYS A 431 6.34 -43.51 -43.26
N GLN A 432 7.32 -43.78 -44.13
CA GLN A 432 7.42 -45.00 -44.93
C GLN A 432 7.91 -46.23 -44.14
N ARG A 433 8.30 -46.03 -42.86
CA ARG A 433 8.74 -47.06 -41.91
C ARG A 433 10.03 -47.80 -42.31
N HIS A 434 10.89 -47.18 -43.11
CA HIS A 434 12.27 -47.62 -43.34
C HIS A 434 13.20 -47.06 -42.26
N THR A 435 14.42 -47.59 -42.20
CA THR A 435 15.45 -47.04 -41.32
C THR A 435 15.78 -45.61 -41.74
N GLY A 436 15.64 -44.65 -40.82
CA GLY A 436 15.83 -43.22 -41.13
C GLY A 436 14.58 -42.52 -41.68
N SER A 437 13.45 -43.22 -41.80
CA SER A 437 12.16 -42.61 -42.17
C SER A 437 11.63 -41.64 -41.11
N LEU A 438 12.05 -41.80 -39.85
CA LEU A 438 11.79 -40.86 -38.76
C LEU A 438 13.13 -40.45 -38.15
N ARG A 439 13.38 -39.15 -38.07
CA ARG A 439 14.64 -38.57 -37.60
C ARG A 439 14.36 -37.54 -36.53
N ILE A 440 15.24 -37.52 -35.52
CA ILE A 440 15.32 -36.41 -34.55
C ILE A 440 16.67 -35.75 -34.76
N GLU A 441 16.67 -34.48 -35.14
CA GLU A 441 17.87 -33.69 -35.39
C GLU A 441 17.93 -32.57 -34.35
N VAL A 442 19.04 -32.47 -33.62
CA VAL A 442 19.27 -31.39 -32.65
C VAL A 442 20.37 -30.48 -33.17
N ASP A 443 19.99 -29.26 -33.48
CA ASP A 443 20.86 -28.19 -33.96
C ASP A 443 20.85 -26.99 -32.99
N GLU A 444 21.69 -26.01 -33.26
CA GLU A 444 21.63 -24.72 -32.56
C GLU A 444 21.60 -23.55 -33.55
N SER A 445 20.79 -22.54 -33.24
CA SER A 445 20.89 -21.21 -33.84
C SER A 445 21.65 -20.28 -32.91
N GLU A 446 21.80 -18.98 -33.22
CA GLU A 446 22.40 -18.03 -32.27
C GLU A 446 21.61 -17.95 -30.96
N SER A 447 20.27 -17.91 -31.04
CA SER A 447 19.38 -17.59 -29.91
C SER A 447 18.70 -18.80 -29.26
N ALA A 448 18.66 -19.96 -29.91
CA ALA A 448 17.88 -21.12 -29.43
C ALA A 448 18.57 -22.45 -29.75
N LEU A 449 18.18 -23.48 -29.00
CA LEU A 449 18.42 -24.87 -29.38
C LEU A 449 17.24 -25.34 -30.23
N LEU A 450 17.50 -26.03 -31.34
CA LEU A 450 16.49 -26.48 -32.29
C LEU A 450 16.36 -27.99 -32.20
N ILE A 451 15.15 -28.49 -31.96
CA ILE A 451 14.85 -29.93 -32.02
C ILE A 451 13.88 -30.13 -33.18
N ASP A 452 14.35 -30.79 -34.23
CA ASP A 452 13.56 -31.15 -35.40
C ASP A 452 13.13 -32.61 -35.33
N VAL A 453 11.83 -32.87 -35.45
CA VAL A 453 11.28 -34.21 -35.72
C VAL A 453 10.89 -34.23 -37.20
N VAL A 454 11.57 -35.08 -37.97
CA VAL A 454 11.46 -35.14 -39.44
C VAL A 454 11.01 -36.53 -39.87
N ASP A 455 9.90 -36.61 -40.60
CA ASP A 455 9.45 -37.82 -41.29
C ASP A 455 9.53 -37.70 -42.82
N ASP A 456 9.59 -38.86 -43.48
CA ASP A 456 9.59 -39.01 -44.95
C ASP A 456 8.19 -39.24 -45.53
N GLY A 457 7.15 -38.86 -44.79
CA GLY A 457 5.77 -38.90 -45.23
C GLY A 457 5.41 -37.79 -46.22
N PRO A 458 4.15 -37.76 -46.70
CA PRO A 458 3.68 -36.78 -47.68
C PRO A 458 3.62 -35.33 -47.14
N GLY A 459 3.86 -35.14 -45.84
CA GLY A 459 3.66 -33.86 -45.15
C GLY A 459 2.18 -33.46 -45.08
N VAL A 460 1.95 -32.18 -44.81
CA VAL A 460 0.62 -31.58 -44.63
C VAL A 460 0.29 -30.65 -45.79
N GLY A 461 -0.85 -30.88 -46.45
CA GLY A 461 -1.38 -30.01 -47.52
C GLY A 461 -1.57 -28.56 -47.07
N ALA A 462 -1.36 -27.60 -47.98
CA ALA A 462 -1.32 -26.17 -47.65
C ALA A 462 -2.61 -25.67 -46.96
N GLU A 463 -3.76 -26.23 -47.34
CA GLU A 463 -5.09 -25.98 -46.78
C GLU A 463 -5.24 -26.39 -45.31
N HIS A 464 -4.41 -27.33 -44.84
CA HIS A 464 -4.48 -27.86 -43.47
C HIS A 464 -3.45 -27.20 -42.54
N GLN A 465 -2.41 -26.53 -43.09
CA GLN A 465 -1.27 -26.01 -42.32
C GLN A 465 -1.67 -24.94 -41.30
N SER A 466 -2.62 -24.06 -41.61
CA SER A 466 -3.11 -23.02 -40.69
C SER A 466 -3.87 -23.59 -39.49
N HIS A 467 -4.44 -24.78 -39.63
CA HIS A 467 -5.32 -25.41 -38.64
C HIS A 467 -4.62 -26.54 -37.86
N LEU A 468 -3.37 -26.87 -38.18
CA LEU A 468 -2.61 -27.98 -37.58
C LEU A 468 -2.58 -28.00 -36.04
N PHE A 469 -2.60 -26.81 -35.45
CA PHE A 469 -2.52 -26.63 -34.00
C PHE A 469 -3.85 -26.20 -33.39
N GLU A 470 -4.96 -26.25 -34.14
CA GLU A 470 -6.29 -26.02 -33.57
C GLU A 470 -6.78 -27.27 -32.82
N PRO A 471 -7.46 -27.09 -31.67
CA PRO A 471 -8.00 -28.22 -30.93
C PRO A 471 -9.06 -28.96 -31.74
N PHE A 472 -9.06 -30.29 -31.68
CA PHE A 472 -9.97 -31.21 -32.38
C PHE A 472 -9.80 -31.26 -33.90
N TYR A 473 -8.78 -30.60 -34.45
CA TYR A 473 -8.50 -30.65 -35.87
C TYR A 473 -7.71 -31.91 -36.24
N THR A 474 -8.24 -32.74 -37.14
CA THR A 474 -7.55 -33.93 -37.66
C THR A 474 -8.07 -34.30 -39.04
N THR A 475 -7.20 -34.80 -39.90
CA THR A 475 -7.57 -35.39 -41.21
C THR A 475 -7.83 -36.89 -41.11
N GLU A 476 -7.67 -37.48 -39.93
CA GLU A 476 -7.77 -38.92 -39.69
C GLU A 476 -9.02 -39.29 -38.90
N SER A 477 -9.74 -40.32 -39.36
CA SER A 477 -10.97 -40.79 -38.73
C SER A 477 -10.76 -41.35 -37.32
N SER A 478 -9.54 -41.78 -36.97
CA SER A 478 -9.16 -42.34 -35.67
C SER A 478 -8.51 -41.32 -34.71
N GLY A 479 -8.07 -40.17 -35.23
CA GLY A 479 -7.35 -39.15 -34.47
C GLY A 479 -8.23 -38.37 -33.48
N THR A 480 -7.64 -37.90 -32.38
CA THR A 480 -8.32 -37.03 -31.40
C THR A 480 -8.26 -35.55 -31.79
N GLY A 481 -7.26 -35.17 -32.60
CA GLY A 481 -6.98 -33.77 -32.97
C GLY A 481 -6.48 -32.91 -31.81
N LEU A 482 -6.13 -33.51 -30.66
CA LEU A 482 -5.63 -32.77 -29.49
C LEU A 482 -4.11 -32.83 -29.35
N GLY A 483 -3.44 -33.85 -29.91
CA GLY A 483 -2.00 -34.06 -29.69
C GLY A 483 -1.10 -32.88 -30.07
N LEU A 484 -1.29 -32.31 -31.28
CA LEU A 484 -0.50 -31.16 -31.73
C LEU A 484 -0.87 -29.86 -30.97
N TYR A 485 -2.15 -29.68 -30.64
CA TYR A 485 -2.59 -28.57 -29.80
C TYR A 485 -1.94 -28.61 -28.41
N ILE A 486 -1.96 -29.78 -27.74
CA ILE A 486 -1.31 -30.01 -26.45
C ILE A 486 0.20 -29.74 -26.59
N ALA A 487 0.84 -30.27 -27.63
CA ALA A 487 2.27 -30.05 -27.85
C ALA A 487 2.63 -28.57 -27.97
N ARG A 488 1.78 -27.77 -28.63
CA ARG A 488 1.96 -26.32 -28.74
C ARG A 488 1.74 -25.59 -27.42
N GLU A 489 0.69 -25.92 -26.69
CA GLU A 489 0.43 -25.31 -25.37
C GLU A 489 1.57 -25.62 -24.37
N LEU A 490 2.10 -26.85 -24.38
CA LEU A 490 3.23 -27.24 -23.52
C LEU A 490 4.54 -26.55 -23.94
N ALA A 491 4.75 -26.31 -25.23
CA ALA A 491 5.88 -25.54 -25.72
C ALA A 491 5.78 -24.07 -25.27
N GLU A 492 4.62 -23.44 -25.48
CA GLU A 492 4.36 -22.05 -25.07
C GLU A 492 4.51 -21.88 -23.55
N ALA A 493 4.06 -22.87 -22.75
CA ALA A 493 4.25 -22.88 -21.30
C ALA A 493 5.74 -22.91 -20.86
N ASN A 494 6.65 -23.42 -21.71
CA ASN A 494 8.09 -23.46 -21.48
C ASN A 494 8.84 -22.28 -22.15
N ASP A 495 8.14 -21.21 -22.55
CA ASP A 495 8.70 -20.11 -23.35
C ASP A 495 9.36 -20.60 -24.66
N ALA A 496 8.87 -21.70 -25.22
CA ALA A 496 9.34 -22.32 -26.45
C ALA A 496 8.32 -22.17 -27.58
N LEU A 497 8.78 -22.24 -28.83
CA LEU A 497 7.92 -22.20 -30.01
C LEU A 497 7.92 -23.57 -30.69
N LEU A 498 6.75 -24.10 -31.00
CA LEU A 498 6.59 -25.28 -31.86
C LEU A 498 6.06 -24.84 -33.24
N ALA A 499 6.81 -25.13 -34.30
CA ALA A 499 6.47 -24.76 -35.67
C ALA A 499 6.46 -25.99 -36.59
N TYR A 500 5.63 -25.95 -37.63
CA TYR A 500 5.69 -26.88 -38.75
C TYR A 500 6.45 -26.23 -39.91
N LEU A 501 7.37 -26.97 -40.53
CA LEU A 501 8.21 -26.51 -41.63
C LEU A 501 7.90 -27.31 -42.90
N SER A 502 7.42 -26.62 -43.93
CA SER A 502 7.17 -27.16 -45.26
C SER A 502 8.41 -27.00 -46.17
N PRO A 503 8.65 -27.90 -47.14
CA PRO A 503 7.89 -29.12 -47.48
C PRO A 503 8.29 -30.35 -46.66
N GLY A 504 7.36 -31.31 -46.54
CA GLY A 504 7.56 -32.59 -45.82
C GLY A 504 7.06 -32.59 -44.37
N GLY A 505 7.20 -33.71 -43.68
CA GLY A 505 6.77 -33.85 -42.28
C GLY A 505 7.84 -33.37 -41.29
N ARG A 506 8.06 -32.06 -41.19
CA ARG A 506 9.05 -31.48 -40.25
C ARG A 506 8.39 -30.61 -39.20
N PHE A 507 8.57 -30.97 -37.92
CA PHE A 507 8.18 -30.15 -36.78
C PHE A 507 9.43 -29.69 -36.02
N ARG A 508 9.54 -28.38 -35.79
CA ARG A 508 10.68 -27.75 -35.11
C ARG A 508 10.25 -27.15 -33.78
N LEU A 509 10.90 -27.57 -32.71
CA LEU A 509 10.77 -26.98 -31.39
C LEU A 509 11.97 -26.07 -31.10
N TYR A 510 11.71 -24.79 -30.85
CA TYR A 510 12.69 -23.78 -30.49
C TYR A 510 12.78 -23.69 -28.96
N CYS A 511 13.86 -24.22 -28.39
CA CYS A 511 14.08 -24.27 -26.95
C CYS A 511 15.07 -23.19 -26.50
N ARG A 512 14.87 -22.68 -25.29
CA ARG A 512 15.82 -21.76 -24.65
C ARG A 512 17.09 -22.51 -24.25
N LYS A 513 18.25 -21.98 -24.64
CA LYS A 513 19.56 -22.47 -24.21
C LYS A 513 19.74 -22.23 -22.71
N ALA A 514 20.35 -23.18 -22.00
CA ALA A 514 20.94 -22.87 -20.71
C ALA A 514 22.17 -21.97 -20.94
N TYR A 515 22.26 -20.86 -20.21
CA TYR A 515 23.49 -20.06 -20.18
C TYR A 515 24.52 -20.82 -19.34
N ASP A 516 25.77 -20.86 -19.79
CA ASP A 516 26.91 -21.36 -18.99
C ASP A 516 27.17 -20.48 -17.76
#